data_AF-A0A3R8NZE8-F1
#
_entry.id   AF-A0A3R8NZE8-F1
#
_cell.length_a   1.000
_cell.length_b   1.000
_cell.length_c   1.000
_cell.angle_alpha   90.00
_cell.angle_beta   90.00
_cell.angle_gamma   90.00
#
_symmetry.space_group_name_H-M   'P 1'
#
loop_
_entity.id
_entity.type
_entity.pdbx_description
1 polymer ?
#
loop_
_entity_poly.entity_id
_entity_poly.type
_entity_poly.pdbx_seq_one_letter_code
_entity_poly.pdbx_strand_id
1 'polypeptide(L)'
;MASTELEKKPSQAIDPAEEPSVEWGWHGGFPKGTQIAGWFSVVAILLMLIGNHQGILSGGGHFKLEDLWLIGTAAVLAIGLFIDLGKKKRRR
;
A
#
# COMPACT_ATOMS: atom_id res chain seq x y z
N MET A 1 -17.72 -32.63 14.23
CA MET A 1 -18.06 -31.35 13.59
C MET A 1 -17.37 -30.25 14.36
N ALA A 2 -16.12 -29.95 14.02
CA ALA A 2 -15.33 -28.91 14.69
C ALA A 2 -15.60 -27.56 14.01
N SER A 3 -16.72 -26.95 14.35
CA SER A 3 -17.00 -25.55 14.04
C SER A 3 -16.37 -24.72 15.15
N THR A 4 -15.05 -24.55 15.10
CA THR A 4 -14.40 -23.53 15.92
C THR A 4 -14.84 -22.18 15.39
N GLU A 5 -15.84 -21.61 16.06
CA GLU A 5 -16.25 -20.22 15.92
C GLU A 5 -15.00 -19.34 15.97
N LEU A 6 -14.65 -18.77 14.83
CA LEU A 6 -13.64 -17.73 14.73
C LEU A 6 -14.15 -16.56 15.56
N GLU A 7 -13.63 -16.44 16.78
CA GLU A 7 -13.85 -15.30 17.67
C GLU A 7 -13.72 -14.00 16.87
N LYS A 8 -14.87 -13.34 16.66
CA LYS A 8 -14.99 -12.15 15.82
C LYS A 8 -14.26 -11.02 16.53
N LYS A 9 -12.99 -10.84 16.19
CA LYS A 9 -12.13 -9.83 16.80
C LYS A 9 -12.83 -8.46 16.70
N PRO A 10 -13.20 -7.81 17.82
CA PRO A 10 -14.12 -6.68 17.83
C PRO A 10 -13.56 -5.42 17.16
N SER A 11 -12.27 -5.39 16.81
CA SER A 11 -11.62 -4.23 16.20
C SER A 11 -12.02 -3.96 14.74
N GLN A 12 -12.79 -4.84 14.09
CA GLN A 12 -13.13 -4.77 12.65
C GLN A 12 -14.58 -5.15 12.31
N ALA A 13 -15.48 -5.22 13.28
CA ALA A 13 -16.89 -5.51 12.99
C ALA A 13 -17.52 -4.33 12.23
N ILE A 14 -17.65 -4.47 10.90
CA ILE A 14 -18.46 -3.59 10.05
C ILE A 14 -19.93 -3.87 10.35
N ASP A 15 -20.74 -2.82 10.46
CA ASP A 15 -22.18 -2.93 10.72
C ASP A 15 -22.87 -3.63 9.54
N PRO A 16 -23.57 -4.77 9.74
CA PRO A 16 -24.36 -5.41 8.69
C PRO A 16 -25.41 -4.50 8.04
N ALA A 17 -25.84 -3.43 8.70
CA ALA A 17 -26.75 -2.44 8.14
C ALA A 17 -26.10 -1.55 7.05
N GLU A 18 -24.79 -1.30 7.15
CA GLU A 18 -24.03 -0.50 6.16
C GLU A 18 -23.59 -1.37 4.98
N GLU A 19 -23.22 -2.63 5.22
CA GLU A 19 -22.80 -3.58 4.19
C GLU A 19 -23.45 -4.96 4.41
N PRO A 20 -24.57 -5.30 3.74
CA PRO A 20 -25.25 -6.59 3.92
C PRO A 20 -24.41 -7.78 3.41
N SER A 21 -23.33 -7.53 2.64
CA SER A 21 -22.35 -8.52 2.18
C SER A 21 -21.36 -8.99 3.25
N VAL A 22 -21.37 -8.39 4.45
CA VAL A 22 -20.44 -8.71 5.54
C VAL A 22 -20.43 -10.19 5.91
N GLU A 23 -21.54 -10.90 5.69
CA GLU A 23 -21.68 -12.32 6.04
C GLU A 23 -21.04 -13.28 5.00
N TRP A 24 -20.67 -12.82 3.81
CA TRP A 24 -20.37 -13.68 2.63
C TRP A 24 -19.01 -13.39 1.98
N GLY A 25 -18.24 -12.43 2.51
CA GLY A 25 -16.96 -12.03 1.90
C GLY A 25 -15.87 -11.59 2.89
N TRP A 26 -14.71 -11.22 2.35
CA TRP A 26 -13.59 -10.67 3.12
C TRP A 26 -13.80 -9.18 3.40
N HIS A 27 -13.93 -8.81 4.68
CA HIS A 27 -14.14 -7.42 5.11
C HIS A 27 -13.01 -6.90 6.02
N GLY A 28 -11.98 -7.72 6.24
CA GLY A 28 -10.82 -7.36 7.05
C GLY A 28 -9.87 -6.38 6.36
N GLY A 29 -9.90 -5.10 6.74
CA GLY A 29 -8.82 -4.15 6.43
C GLY A 29 -7.51 -4.44 7.18
N PHE A 30 -6.36 -4.32 6.51
CA PHE A 30 -5.04 -4.49 7.14
C PHE A 30 -4.31 -3.14 7.19
N PRO A 31 -4.71 -2.18 8.04
CA PRO A 31 -4.18 -0.81 7.97
C PRO A 31 -2.67 -0.70 8.18
N LYS A 32 -2.06 -1.63 8.93
CA LYS A 32 -0.60 -1.74 9.04
C LYS A 32 0.00 -2.46 7.83
N GLY A 33 -0.64 -3.53 7.35
CA GLY A 33 -0.22 -4.27 6.17
C GLY A 33 -0.17 -3.40 4.92
N THR A 34 -1.20 -2.56 4.70
CA THR A 34 -1.25 -1.60 3.58
C THR A 34 -0.08 -0.61 3.62
N GLN A 35 0.31 -0.13 4.81
CA GLN A 35 1.44 0.78 4.96
C GLN A 35 2.77 0.09 4.67
N ILE A 36 2.99 -1.12 5.20
CA ILE A 36 4.20 -1.89 4.96
C ILE A 36 4.32 -2.24 3.46
N ALA A 37 3.26 -2.78 2.87
CA ALA A 37 3.24 -3.14 1.46
C ALA A 37 3.43 -1.92 0.56
N GLY A 38 2.79 -0.79 0.86
CA GLY A 38 2.96 0.45 0.11
C GLY A 38 4.39 0.97 0.16
N TRP A 39 5.01 1.03 1.35
CA TRP A 39 6.41 1.46 1.47
C TRP A 39 7.38 0.49 0.80
N PHE A 40 7.10 -0.81 0.88
CA PHE A 40 7.85 -1.82 0.10
C PHE A 40 7.75 -1.54 -1.41
N SER A 41 6.56 -1.25 -1.94
CA SER A 41 6.39 -0.89 -3.35
C SER A 41 7.16 0.38 -3.75
N VAL A 42 7.16 1.41 -2.89
CA VAL A 42 7.95 2.64 -3.13
C VAL A 42 9.44 2.29 -3.26
N VAL A 43 9.98 1.50 -2.34
CA VAL A 43 11.38 1.07 -2.38
C VAL A 43 11.66 0.23 -3.62
N ALA A 44 10.78 -0.73 -3.95
CA ALA A 44 10.94 -1.59 -5.12
C ALA A 44 10.99 -0.78 -6.43
N ILE A 45 10.10 0.20 -6.60
CA ILE A 45 10.08 1.07 -7.79
C ILE A 45 11.36 1.90 -7.89
N LEU A 46 11.86 2.45 -6.77
CA LEU A 46 13.11 3.22 -6.77
C LEU A 46 14.33 2.33 -7.06
N LEU A 47 14.33 1.08 -6.61
CA LEU A 47 15.39 0.13 -6.93
C LEU A 47 15.43 -0.21 -8.43
N MET A 48 14.30 -0.13 -9.14
CA MET A 48 14.26 -0.34 -10.60
C MET A 48 14.98 0.77 -11.40
N LEU A 49 15.39 1.87 -10.75
CA LEU A 49 16.30 2.84 -11.36
C LEU A 49 17.73 2.30 -11.51
N ILE A 50 18.05 1.19 -10.84
CA ILE A 50 19.32 0.49 -10.94
C ILE A 50 19.08 -0.78 -11.76
N GLY A 51 19.61 -0.86 -12.97
CA GLY A 51 19.35 -2.02 -13.83
C GLY A 51 19.66 -1.81 -15.29
N ASN A 52 19.11 -2.65 -16.17
CA ASN A 52 19.51 -2.65 -17.57
C ASN A 52 19.17 -1.36 -18.34
N HIS A 53 18.26 -0.51 -17.83
CA HIS A 53 17.99 0.77 -18.50
C HIS A 53 19.15 1.73 -18.27
N GLN A 54 19.70 2.32 -19.32
CA GLN A 54 20.81 3.29 -19.21
C GLN A 54 20.28 4.65 -18.74
N GLY A 55 19.67 4.73 -17.56
CA GLY A 55 19.13 5.97 -16.97
C GLY A 55 20.11 6.62 -16.00
N ILE A 56 19.60 7.57 -15.19
CA ILE A 56 20.44 8.44 -14.35
C ILE A 56 21.23 7.68 -13.26
N LEU A 57 20.63 6.67 -12.64
CA LEU A 57 21.28 5.85 -11.60
C LEU A 57 21.99 4.62 -12.14
N SER A 58 21.81 4.30 -13.43
CA SER A 58 22.37 3.12 -14.07
C SER A 58 23.51 3.41 -15.07
N GLY A 59 24.12 4.59 -14.94
CA GLY A 59 25.33 4.94 -15.69
C GLY A 59 25.11 5.50 -17.10
N GLY A 60 23.86 5.77 -17.50
CA GLY A 60 23.55 6.32 -18.83
C GLY A 60 23.83 7.81 -19.01
N GLY A 61 24.28 8.51 -17.98
CA GLY A 61 24.71 9.92 -18.02
C GLY A 61 23.61 10.95 -18.26
N HIS A 62 22.41 10.53 -18.67
CA HIS A 62 21.28 11.39 -19.00
C HIS A 62 20.01 10.90 -18.32
N PHE A 63 19.15 11.86 -18.00
CA PHE A 63 17.81 11.59 -17.48
C PHE A 63 16.92 11.05 -18.60
N LYS A 64 16.16 9.99 -18.32
CA LYS A 64 15.23 9.40 -19.28
C LYS A 64 13.78 9.49 -18.85
N LEU A 65 12.88 9.26 -19.81
CA LEU A 65 11.44 9.24 -19.53
C LEU A 65 11.06 8.12 -18.57
N GLU A 66 11.74 6.97 -18.63
CA GLU A 66 11.52 5.86 -17.70
C GLU A 66 11.87 6.25 -16.26
N ASP A 67 12.95 7.02 -16.06
CA ASP A 67 13.31 7.55 -14.73
C ASP A 67 12.20 8.45 -14.18
N LEU A 68 11.63 9.30 -15.05
CA LEU A 68 10.53 10.19 -14.68
C LEU A 68 9.30 9.42 -14.22
N TRP A 69 8.93 8.36 -14.93
CA TRP A 69 7.77 7.53 -14.57
C TRP A 69 8.01 6.77 -13.27
N LEU A 70 9.20 6.21 -13.06
CA LEU A 70 9.54 5.51 -11.82
C LEU A 70 9.54 6.46 -10.63
N ILE A 71 10.26 7.59 -10.73
CA ILE A 71 10.35 8.60 -9.67
C ILE A 71 8.97 9.22 -9.40
N GLY A 72 8.24 9.60 -10.45
CA GLY A 72 6.91 10.20 -10.34
C GLY A 72 5.91 9.26 -9.67
N THR A 73 5.88 7.98 -10.08
CA THR A 73 4.98 6.98 -9.47
C THR A 73 5.35 6.71 -8.01
N ALA A 74 6.65 6.58 -7.71
CA ALA A 74 7.12 6.42 -6.34
C ALA A 74 6.74 7.62 -5.46
N ALA A 75 6.88 8.85 -5.97
CA ALA A 75 6.52 10.06 -5.27
C ALA A 75 5.01 10.14 -4.98
N VAL A 76 4.17 9.85 -5.97
CA VAL A 76 2.70 9.83 -5.80
C VAL A 76 2.29 8.80 -4.74
N LEU A 77 2.85 7.60 -4.79
CA LEU A 77 2.59 6.56 -3.78
C LEU A 77 3.03 7.00 -2.38
N ALA A 78 4.26 7.52 -2.25
CA ALA A 78 4.79 7.98 -0.97
C ALA A 78 3.92 9.11 -0.37
N ILE A 79 3.49 10.07 -1.17
CA ILE A 79 2.57 11.14 -0.73
C ILE A 79 1.25 10.55 -0.26
N GLY A 80 0.66 9.61 -1.01
CA GLY A 80 -0.56 8.91 -0.60
C GLY A 80 -0.42 8.20 0.75
N LEU A 81 0.71 7.52 0.98
CA LEU A 81 1.01 6.84 2.24
C LEU A 81 1.19 7.81 3.40
N PHE A 82 1.86 8.94 3.19
CA PHE A 82 1.98 9.99 4.20
C PHE A 82 0.63 10.61 4.57
N ILE A 83 -0.23 10.87 3.58
CA ILE A 83 -1.59 11.37 3.82
C ILE A 83 -2.39 10.36 4.65
N ASP A 84 -2.31 9.07 4.32
CA ASP A 84 -2.98 8.00 5.09
C ASP A 84 -2.46 7.91 6.53
N LEU A 85 -1.14 7.99 6.75
CA LEU A 85 -0.55 8.07 8.09
C LEU A 85 -1.03 9.29 8.87
N GLY A 86 -1.10 10.46 8.21
CA GLY A 86 -1.60 11.70 8.80
C GLY A 86 -3.07 11.59 9.22
N LYS A 87 -3.92 11.00 8.36
CA LYS A 87 -5.33 10.73 8.68
C LYS A 87 -5.46 9.76 9.86
N LYS A 88 -4.63 8.71 9.91
CA LYS A 88 -4.61 7.74 11.03
C LYS A 88 -4.16 8.38 12.35
N LYS A 89 -3.15 9.27 12.31
CA LYS A 89 -2.69 10.00 13.50
C LYS A 89 -3.77 10.93 14.08
N ARG A 90 -4.56 11.60 13.23
CA ARG A 90 -5.63 12.50 13.66
C ARG A 90 -6.87 11.78 14.24
N ARG A 91 -7.06 10.49 13.92
CA ARG A 91 -8.17 9.66 14.40
C ARG A 91 -7.87 8.95 15.72
N ARG A 92 -6.65 9.07 16.24
CA ARG A 92 -6.24 8.57 17.55
C ARG A 92 -6.20 9.72 18.54
#